data_AF-A0A371I2D7-F1
#
_entry.id   AF-A0A371I2D7-F1
#
_cell.length_a   1.000
_cell.length_b   1.000
_cell.length_c   1.000
_cell.angle_alpha   90.00
_cell.angle_beta   90.00
_cell.angle_gamma   90.00
#
_symmetry.space_group_name_H-M   'P 1'
#
loop_
_entity.id
_entity.type
_entity.pdbx_description
1 polymer ?
#
loop_
_entity_poly.entity_id
_entity_poly.type
_entity_poly.pdbx_seq_one_letter_code
_entity_poly.pdbx_strand_id
1 'polypeptide(L)'
;QVKFDSANMAKKIELLELSIRKLLGESVSSCSYDELKGIEEQLQTSLQSVRQRKAQLCKEQIEQLKSQESNLLKENAELSAMWQREEEISQQQQWTIQTEAALQCSSSQSLDVVDTELFIGLPNHRC
;
A
#
# COMPACT_ATOMS: atom_id res chain seq x y z
N GLN A 1 -11.52 15.73 -55.21
CA GLN A 1 -10.84 15.05 -54.09
C GLN A 1 -11.46 15.41 -52.73
N VAL A 2 -11.04 16.50 -52.07
CA VAL A 2 -11.30 16.73 -50.62
C VAL A 2 -12.78 16.67 -50.19
N LYS A 3 -13.70 17.23 -50.98
CA LYS A 3 -15.15 17.16 -50.69
C LYS A 3 -15.72 15.74 -50.76
N PHE A 4 -15.22 14.93 -51.69
CA PHE A 4 -15.64 13.53 -51.84
C PHE A 4 -15.10 12.67 -50.70
N ASP A 5 -13.84 12.90 -50.32
CA ASP A 5 -13.21 12.22 -49.19
C ASP A 5 -13.92 12.55 -47.87
N SER A 6 -14.30 13.83 -47.67
CA SER A 6 -15.08 14.28 -46.52
C SER A 6 -16.46 13.62 -46.44
N ALA A 7 -17.20 13.55 -47.56
CA ALA A 7 -18.50 12.89 -47.60
C ALA A 7 -18.41 11.38 -47.30
N ASN A 8 -17.35 10.72 -47.76
CA ASN A 8 -17.10 9.30 -47.46
C ASN A 8 -16.83 9.08 -45.97
N MET A 9 -16.00 9.95 -45.35
CA MET A 9 -15.75 9.89 -43.91
C MET A 9 -17.01 10.14 -43.08
N ALA A 10 -17.84 11.12 -43.46
CA ALA A 10 -19.12 11.37 -42.81
C ALA A 10 -20.03 10.14 -42.84
N LYS A 11 -20.15 9.49 -44.01
CA LYS A 11 -20.94 8.27 -44.15
C LYS A 11 -20.39 7.10 -43.30
N LYS A 12 -19.07 6.97 -43.17
CA LYS A 12 -18.47 5.97 -42.27
C LYS A 12 -18.80 6.23 -40.82
N ILE A 13 -18.76 7.49 -40.38
CA ILE A 13 -19.13 7.88 -39.01
C ILE A 13 -20.58 7.51 -38.74
N GLU A 14 -21.51 7.88 -39.63
CA GLU A 14 -22.94 7.54 -39.49
C GLU A 14 -23.18 6.02 -39.35
N LEU A 15 -22.47 5.21 -40.15
CA LEU A 15 -22.56 3.74 -40.07
C LEU A 15 -22.01 3.20 -38.75
N LEU A 16 -20.91 3.76 -38.23
CA LEU A 16 -20.34 3.37 -36.95
C LEU A 16 -21.27 3.76 -35.79
N GLU A 17 -21.82 4.96 -35.79
CA GLU A 17 -22.78 5.41 -34.77
C GLU A 17 -24.06 4.58 -34.79
N LEU A 18 -24.57 4.21 -35.96
CA LEU A 18 -25.70 3.30 -36.07
C LEU A 18 -25.35 1.92 -35.50
N SER A 19 -24.16 1.40 -35.79
CA SER A 19 -23.67 0.12 -35.25
C SER A 19 -23.58 0.16 -33.72
N ILE A 20 -23.05 1.25 -33.15
CA ILE A 20 -23.00 1.44 -31.69
C ILE A 20 -24.40 1.44 -31.08
N ARG A 21 -25.34 2.20 -31.65
CA ARG A 21 -26.74 2.22 -31.17
C ARG A 21 -27.40 0.84 -31.24
N LYS A 22 -27.13 0.06 -32.29
CA LYS A 22 -27.61 -1.33 -32.41
C LYS A 22 -27.04 -2.21 -31.30
N LEU A 23 -25.73 -2.14 -31.04
CA LEU A 23 -25.06 -2.88 -29.96
C LEU A 23 -25.55 -2.47 -28.55
N LEU A 24 -25.97 -1.21 -28.39
CA LEU A 24 -26.54 -0.69 -27.13
C LEU A 24 -28.03 -1.02 -26.93
N GLY A 25 -28.68 -1.59 -27.95
CA GLY A 25 -30.10 -1.91 -27.86
C GLY A 25 -31.05 -0.75 -28.20
N GLU A 26 -30.56 0.34 -28.78
CA GLU A 26 -31.34 1.57 -29.02
C GLU A 26 -32.04 1.61 -30.39
N SER A 27 -31.56 0.87 -31.40
CA SER A 27 -32.08 0.88 -32.79
C SER A 27 -32.49 -0.52 -33.31
N VAL A 28 -32.82 -1.40 -32.37
CA VAL A 28 -33.08 -2.85 -32.53
C VAL A 28 -34.31 -3.14 -33.38
N SER A 29 -35.30 -2.25 -33.38
CA SER A 29 -36.56 -2.41 -34.14
C SER A 29 -36.37 -2.45 -35.65
N SER A 30 -35.22 -2.00 -36.16
CA SER A 30 -34.86 -2.03 -37.58
C SER A 30 -33.96 -3.22 -37.96
N CYS A 31 -33.57 -4.04 -36.98
CA CYS A 31 -32.73 -5.21 -37.21
C CYS A 31 -33.58 -6.42 -37.64
N SER A 32 -33.05 -7.17 -38.60
CA SER A 32 -33.51 -8.52 -38.91
C SER A 32 -33.17 -9.51 -37.79
N TYR A 33 -33.81 -10.68 -37.79
CA TYR A 33 -33.51 -11.74 -36.83
C TYR A 33 -32.04 -12.17 -36.85
N ASP A 34 -31.45 -12.32 -38.04
CA ASP A 34 -30.05 -12.74 -38.16
C ASP A 34 -29.08 -11.66 -37.64
N GLU A 35 -29.38 -10.38 -37.88
CA GLU A 35 -28.61 -9.28 -37.29
C GLU A 35 -28.71 -9.27 -35.77
N LEU A 36 -29.90 -9.51 -35.21
CA LEU A 36 -30.11 -9.59 -33.76
C LEU A 36 -29.32 -10.72 -33.13
N LYS A 37 -29.37 -11.90 -33.75
CA LYS A 37 -28.60 -13.07 -33.31
C LYS A 37 -27.10 -12.78 -33.34
N GLY A 38 -26.59 -12.15 -34.40
CA GLY A 38 -25.18 -11.76 -34.50
C GLY A 38 -24.77 -10.75 -33.42
N ILE A 39 -25.63 -9.76 -33.12
CA ILE A 39 -25.39 -8.79 -32.03
C ILE A 39 -25.34 -9.50 -30.68
N GLU A 40 -26.27 -10.42 -30.41
CA GLU A 40 -26.31 -11.20 -29.17
C GLU A 40 -25.02 -12.02 -28.98
N GLU A 41 -24.61 -12.78 -29.99
CA GLU A 41 -23.40 -13.60 -29.95
C GLU A 41 -22.13 -12.74 -29.73
N GLN A 42 -22.05 -11.58 -30.40
CA GLN A 42 -20.95 -10.63 -30.24
C GLN A 42 -20.90 -10.04 -28.82
N LEU A 43 -22.05 -9.64 -28.27
CA LEU A 43 -22.15 -9.10 -26.92
C LEU A 43 -21.80 -10.17 -25.87
N GLN A 44 -22.30 -11.39 -26.03
CA GLN A 44 -21.99 -12.50 -25.12
C GLN A 44 -20.49 -12.78 -25.09
N THR A 45 -19.86 -12.91 -26.26
CA THR A 45 -18.43 -13.24 -26.39
C THR A 45 -17.54 -12.13 -25.83
N SER A 46 -17.83 -10.87 -26.18
CA SER A 46 -17.08 -9.71 -25.69
C SER A 46 -17.24 -9.52 -24.18
N LEU A 47 -18.46 -9.69 -23.65
CA LEU A 47 -18.72 -9.60 -22.21
C LEU A 47 -17.99 -10.69 -21.43
N GLN A 48 -17.99 -11.93 -21.93
CA GLN A 48 -17.22 -13.03 -21.34
C GLN A 48 -15.73 -12.68 -21.30
N SER A 49 -15.18 -12.18 -22.40
CA SER A 49 -13.77 -11.79 -22.51
C SER A 49 -13.40 -10.67 -21.52
N VAL A 50 -14.25 -9.64 -21.41
CA VAL A 50 -14.06 -8.54 -20.45
C VAL A 50 -14.11 -9.05 -19.01
N ARG A 51 -15.08 -9.92 -18.68
CA ARG A 51 -15.20 -10.50 -17.33
C ARG A 51 -13.99 -11.36 -16.98
N GLN A 52 -13.53 -12.20 -17.91
CA GLN A 52 -12.35 -13.03 -17.71
C GLN A 52 -11.10 -12.18 -17.48
N ARG A 53 -10.88 -11.13 -18.29
CA ARG A 53 -9.77 -10.20 -18.12
C ARG A 53 -9.82 -9.50 -16.76
N LYS A 54 -11.00 -9.00 -16.35
CA LYS A 54 -11.20 -8.35 -15.05
C LYS A 54 -10.91 -9.30 -13.88
N ALA A 55 -11.41 -10.54 -13.95
CA ALA A 55 -11.17 -11.55 -12.92
C ALA A 55 -9.68 -11.88 -12.80
N GLN A 56 -9.00 -12.05 -13.95
CA GLN A 56 -7.56 -12.32 -13.98
C GLN A 56 -6.75 -11.18 -13.36
N LEU A 57 -7.00 -9.93 -13.75
CA LEU A 57 -6.33 -8.76 -13.19
C LEU A 57 -6.57 -8.63 -11.68
N CYS A 58 -7.80 -8.88 -11.22
CA CYS A 58 -8.12 -8.83 -9.80
C CYS A 58 -7.37 -9.92 -9.02
N LYS A 59 -7.27 -11.13 -9.57
CA LYS A 59 -6.49 -12.22 -8.97
C LYS A 59 -5.00 -11.87 -8.87
N GLU A 60 -4.42 -11.34 -9.94
CA GLU A 60 -3.02 -10.86 -9.95
C GLU A 60 -2.78 -9.78 -8.89
N GLN A 61 -3.70 -8.82 -8.75
CA GLN A 61 -3.62 -7.77 -7.73
C GLN A 61 -3.67 -8.36 -6.31
N ILE A 62 -4.56 -9.34 -6.07
CA ILE A 62 -4.66 -10.01 -4.76
C ILE A 62 -3.37 -10.76 -4.43
N GLU A 63 -2.80 -11.49 -5.39
CA GLU A 63 -1.54 -12.23 -5.19
C GLU A 63 -0.37 -11.29 -4.89
N GLN A 64 -0.28 -10.17 -5.62
CA GLN A 64 0.73 -9.14 -5.36
C GLN A 64 0.60 -8.57 -3.94
N LEU A 65 -0.62 -8.19 -3.52
CA LEU A 65 -0.85 -7.63 -2.19
C LEU A 65 -0.53 -8.63 -1.07
N LYS A 66 -0.89 -9.91 -1.25
CA LYS A 66 -0.53 -10.98 -0.30
C LYS A 66 0.98 -11.15 -0.18
N SER A 67 1.71 -11.09 -1.29
CA SER A 67 3.18 -11.16 -1.26
C SER A 67 3.78 -9.95 -0.53
N GLN A 68 3.24 -8.75 -0.76
CA GLN A 68 3.69 -7.54 -0.06
C GLN A 68 3.42 -7.62 1.44
N GLU A 69 2.22 -8.03 1.83
CA GLU A 69 1.85 -8.26 3.23
C GLU A 69 2.81 -9.26 3.90
N SER A 70 3.08 -10.41 3.27
CA SER A 70 4.01 -11.40 3.81
C SER A 70 5.42 -10.86 3.98
N ASN A 71 5.91 -10.04 3.04
CA ASN A 71 7.24 -9.45 3.13
C ASN A 71 7.32 -8.43 4.26
N LEU A 72 6.32 -7.56 4.38
CA LEU A 72 6.24 -6.55 5.44
C LEU A 72 6.13 -7.19 6.82
N LEU A 73 5.34 -8.26 6.97
CA LEU A 73 5.26 -8.99 8.23
C LEU A 73 6.61 -9.59 8.64
N LYS A 74 7.37 -10.13 7.67
CA LYS A 74 8.70 -10.67 7.92
C LYS A 74 9.68 -9.58 8.34
N GLU A 75 9.73 -8.47 7.58
CA GLU A 75 10.62 -7.34 7.90
C GLU A 75 10.28 -6.72 9.26
N ASN A 76 8.99 -6.56 9.57
CA ASN A 76 8.55 -6.03 10.87
C ASN A 76 8.93 -6.98 12.03
N ALA A 77 8.81 -8.29 11.85
CA ALA A 77 9.26 -9.26 12.84
C ALA A 77 10.78 -9.21 13.06
N GLU A 78 11.56 -9.06 12.00
CA GLU A 78 13.03 -8.90 12.07
C GLU A 78 13.41 -7.61 12.81
N LEU A 79 12.81 -6.48 12.46
CA LEU A 79 13.04 -5.19 13.13
C LEU A 79 12.64 -5.23 14.60
N SER A 80 11.49 -5.83 14.92
CA SER A 80 11.02 -5.98 16.31
C SER A 80 12.00 -6.81 17.14
N ALA A 81 12.53 -7.90 16.59
CA ALA A 81 13.53 -8.73 17.26
C ALA A 81 14.87 -8.00 17.44
N MET A 82 15.25 -7.15 16.48
CA MET A 82 16.45 -6.29 16.62
C MET A 82 16.28 -5.28 17.76
N TRP A 83 15.15 -4.57 17.81
CA TRP A 83 14.87 -3.60 18.87
C TRP A 83 14.83 -4.25 20.25
N GLN A 84 14.18 -5.42 20.39
CA GLN A 84 14.17 -6.15 21.66
C GLN A 84 15.59 -6.50 22.13
N ARG A 85 16.45 -6.97 21.21
CA ARG A 85 17.85 -7.29 21.54
C ARG A 85 18.64 -6.05 21.97
N GLU A 86 18.41 -4.91 21.32
CA GLU A 86 19.11 -3.66 21.65
C GLU A 86 18.66 -3.08 22.99
N GLU A 87 17.37 -3.22 23.34
CA GLU A 87 16.83 -2.87 24.65
C GLU A 87 17.40 -3.77 25.75
N GLU A 88 17.47 -5.09 25.52
CA GLU A 88 18.11 -6.05 26.44
C GLU A 88 19.58 -5.71 26.68
N ILE A 89 20.35 -5.42 25.62
CA ILE A 89 21.76 -5.03 25.71
C ILE A 89 21.90 -3.72 26.51
N SER A 90 21.05 -2.72 26.24
CA SER A 90 21.10 -1.43 26.95
C SER A 90 20.79 -1.59 28.44
N GLN A 91 19.78 -2.39 28.79
CA GLN A 91 19.48 -2.69 30.19
C GLN A 91 20.61 -3.47 30.88
N GLN A 92 21.21 -4.44 30.20
CA GLN A 92 22.32 -5.22 30.76
C GLN A 92 23.58 -4.36 30.99
N GLN A 93 23.89 -3.43 30.07
CA GLN A 93 24.97 -2.46 30.26
C GLN A 93 24.69 -1.54 31.46
N GLN A 94 23.45 -1.07 31.62
CA GLN A 94 23.08 -0.21 32.74
C GLN A 94 23.20 -0.93 34.09
N TRP A 95 22.77 -2.19 34.19
CA TRP A 95 22.97 -3.03 35.38
C TRP A 95 24.45 -3.27 35.69
N THR A 96 25.28 -3.51 34.67
CA THR A 96 26.72 -3.75 34.84
C THR A 96 27.43 -2.51 35.40
N ILE A 97 27.14 -1.33 34.84
CA ILE A 97 27.70 -0.05 35.31
C ILE A 97 27.28 0.26 36.76
N GLN A 98 26.01 0.02 37.11
CA GLN A 98 25.53 0.22 38.49
C GLN A 98 26.18 -0.75 39.48
N THR A 99 26.43 -2.00 39.07
CA THR A 99 27.06 -3.01 39.92
C THR A 99 28.55 -2.71 40.13
N GLU A 100 29.26 -2.28 39.08
CA GLU A 100 30.66 -1.85 39.17
C GLU A 100 30.82 -0.58 40.02
N ALA A 101 29.92 0.40 39.89
CA ALA A 101 29.90 1.58 40.73
C ALA A 101 29.64 1.25 42.22
N ALA A 102 28.74 0.31 42.49
CA ALA A 102 28.46 -0.15 43.86
C ALA A 102 29.66 -0.89 44.49
N LEU A 103 30.38 -1.71 43.72
CA LEU A 103 31.61 -2.39 44.15
C LEU A 103 32.75 -1.40 44.44
N GLN A 104 32.87 -0.33 43.65
CA GLN A 104 33.86 0.72 43.88
C GLN A 104 33.59 1.53 45.16
N CYS A 105 32.33 1.74 45.55
CA CYS A 105 32.00 2.43 46.81
C CYS A 105 32.35 1.62 48.07
N SER A 106 32.39 0.29 48.01
CA SER A 106 32.77 -0.55 49.17
C SER A 106 34.27 -0.58 49.49
N SER A 107 35.12 -0.06 48.60
CA SER A 107 36.59 -0.02 48.76
C SER A 107 37.12 1.27 49.39
N SER A 108 36.32 2.33 49.49
CA SER A 108 36.76 3.60 50.05
C SER A 108 36.50 3.65 51.56
N GLN A 109 37.30 2.92 52.34
CA GLN A 109 37.58 3.37 53.70
C GLN A 109 38.44 4.64 53.61
N SER A 110 37.99 5.69 54.31
CA SER A 110 38.70 6.96 54.57
C SER A 110 38.86 7.92 53.37
N LEU A 111 37.88 8.81 53.19
CA LEU A 111 38.11 10.16 52.68
C LEU A 111 37.27 11.13 53.50
N ASP A 112 37.93 12.02 54.23
CA ASP A 112 37.31 13.05 55.06
C ASP A 112 36.32 13.89 54.24
N VAL A 113 35.07 13.94 54.70
CA VAL A 113 34.01 14.76 54.14
C VAL A 113 34.28 16.21 54.53
N VAL A 114 34.63 17.05 53.55
CA VAL A 114 34.58 18.50 53.71
C VAL A 114 33.29 18.99 53.06
N ASP A 115 32.34 19.42 53.88
CA ASP A 115 31.08 20.01 53.44
C ASP A 115 31.34 21.24 52.57
N THR A 116 31.12 21.10 51.27
CA THR A 116 30.95 22.23 50.37
C THR A 116 29.53 22.18 49.84
N GLU A 117 28.67 23.07 50.36
CA GLU A 117 27.33 23.28 49.82
C GLU A 117 27.43 23.99 48.46
N LEU A 118 27.69 23.22 47.40
CA LEU A 118 27.56 23.70 46.02
C LEU A 118 26.22 23.22 45.45
N PHE A 119 25.23 24.11 45.49
CA PHE A 119 23.93 23.87 44.85
C PHE A 119 23.91 24.50 43.45
N ILE A 120 23.89 23.67 42.41
CA ILE A 120 23.64 24.09 41.02
C ILE A 120 22.32 23.44 40.57
N GLY A 121 21.22 24.17 40.75
CA GLY A 121 19.87 23.77 40.35
C GLY A 121 18.97 24.97 40.07
N LEU A 122 17.96 24.79 39.22
CA LEU A 122 17.02 25.84 38.78
C LEU A 122 16.14 26.35 39.95
N PRO A 123 15.76 27.65 39.99
CA PRO A 123 15.03 28.22 41.12
C PRO A 123 13.61 27.64 41.25
N ASN A 124 13.25 27.19 42.44
CA ASN A 124 11.91 26.66 42.72
C ASN A 124 10.84 27.78 42.67
N HIS A 125 9.89 27.65 41.75
CA HIS A 125 8.61 28.35 41.83
C HIS A 125 7.77 27.72 42.96
N ARG A 126 7.55 28.48 44.03
CA ARG A 126 6.66 28.09 45.12
C ARG A 126 5.23 28.47 44.75
N CYS A 127 4.33 27.48 44.73
CA CYS A 127 2.89 27.71 44.91
C CYS A 127 2.63 28.18 46.35
#